data_AF-A0A951M1W2-F1
#
_entry.id   AF-A0A951M1W2-F1
#
_cell.length_a   1.000
_cell.length_b   1.000
_cell.length_c   1.000
_cell.angle_alpha   90.00
_cell.angle_beta   90.00
_cell.angle_gamma   90.00
#
_symmetry.space_group_name_H-M   'P 1'
#
loop_
_entity.id
_entity.type
_entity.pdbx_description
1 polymer ?
#
loop_
_entity_poly.entity_id
_entity_poly.type
_entity_poly.pdbx_seq_one_letter_code
_entity_poly.pdbx_strand_id
1 'polypeptide(L)'
;VPQVKPNSGNVTFDGPGENEDFGLEQVTGNASDRYLFRTSPLRNVSLQPAFFHNGAFTRLEDAINHHLNAVASARRYSPARAGLDQDLQGRPGPIQPVLNRLDPLIAAPPVLTEVQFSDLVEFVRNGLLDPRARPENLRSLIPKHVPSGRAIQNFQ
;
A
#
# COMPACT_ATOMS: atom_id res chain seq x y z
N VAL A 1 3.93 -7.42 3.30
CA VAL A 1 2.60 -7.08 2.73
C VAL A 1 2.10 -8.26 1.89
N PRO A 2 0.80 -8.63 1.98
CA PRO A 2 0.17 -9.61 1.10
C PRO A 2 0.41 -9.29 -0.37
N GLN A 3 0.78 -10.29 -1.16
CA GLN A 3 0.96 -10.16 -2.60
C GLN A 3 -0.40 -10.29 -3.26
N VAL A 4 -0.93 -9.19 -3.80
CA VAL A 4 -2.22 -9.14 -4.49
C VAL A 4 -1.96 -8.61 -5.89
N LYS A 5 -2.45 -9.33 -6.89
CA LYS A 5 -2.43 -8.86 -8.28
C LYS A 5 -3.84 -8.49 -8.74
N PRO A 6 -3.98 -7.54 -9.66
CA PRO A 6 -5.24 -7.33 -10.37
C PRO A 6 -5.65 -8.57 -11.20
N ASN A 7 -6.95 -8.74 -11.42
CA ASN A 7 -7.51 -9.74 -12.34
C ASN A 7 -7.14 -9.45 -13.80
N SER A 8 -6.98 -8.18 -14.15
CA SER A 8 -6.52 -7.73 -15.45
C SER A 8 -5.52 -6.60 -15.28
N GLY A 9 -4.43 -6.63 -16.05
CA GLY A 9 -3.43 -5.58 -16.06
C GLY A 9 -2.48 -5.76 -17.24
N ASN A 10 -1.61 -4.78 -17.44
CA ASN A 10 -0.57 -4.77 -18.46
C ASN A 10 0.84 -4.96 -17.86
N VAL A 11 0.92 -5.39 -16.60
CA VAL A 11 2.15 -5.62 -15.85
C VAL A 11 2.37 -7.12 -15.70
N THR A 12 3.59 -7.57 -15.95
CA THR A 12 4.02 -8.95 -15.66
C THR A 12 4.43 -9.04 -14.21
N PHE A 13 3.87 -9.99 -13.47
CA PHE A 13 4.22 -10.26 -12.07
C PHE A 13 5.25 -11.39 -11.99
N ASP A 14 6.01 -11.41 -10.90
CA ASP A 14 7.05 -12.38 -10.65
C ASP A 14 6.53 -13.69 -10.05
N GLY A 15 7.45 -14.65 -9.92
CA GLY A 15 7.24 -15.94 -9.30
C GLY A 15 6.53 -16.94 -10.22
N PRO A 16 6.53 -18.25 -9.87
CA PRO A 16 5.92 -19.29 -10.70
C PRO A 16 4.40 -19.11 -10.92
N GLY A 17 3.73 -18.37 -10.04
CA GLY A 17 2.31 -18.06 -10.13
C GLY A 17 1.99 -16.74 -10.83
N GLU A 18 3.01 -16.00 -11.27
CA GLU A 18 2.89 -14.64 -11.82
C GLU A 18 1.97 -13.78 -10.95
N ASN A 19 2.26 -13.76 -9.64
CA ASN A 19 1.42 -13.15 -8.63
C ASN A 19 2.22 -12.60 -7.44
N GLU A 20 3.49 -12.30 -7.68
CA GLU A 20 4.41 -11.69 -6.73
C GLU A 20 5.03 -10.44 -7.35
N ASP A 21 5.48 -9.52 -6.49
CA ASP A 21 6.35 -8.40 -6.84
C ASP A 21 7.64 -8.58 -6.05
N PHE A 22 8.73 -8.93 -6.72
CA PHE A 22 10.03 -9.16 -6.09
C PHE A 22 10.73 -7.85 -5.67
N GLY A 23 10.17 -6.67 -5.99
CA GLY A 23 10.70 -5.39 -5.55
C GLY A 23 12.10 -5.13 -6.09
N LEU A 24 13.04 -4.74 -5.21
CA LEU A 24 14.39 -4.34 -5.59
C LEU A 24 15.16 -5.41 -6.40
N GLU A 25 14.89 -6.70 -6.20
CA GLU A 25 15.50 -7.77 -7.01
C GLU A 25 15.24 -7.61 -8.51
N GLN A 26 14.09 -7.06 -8.92
CA GLN A 26 13.81 -6.81 -10.35
C GLN A 26 14.81 -5.84 -10.98
N VAL A 27 15.44 -4.99 -10.17
CA VAL A 27 16.45 -4.01 -10.59
C VAL A 27 17.86 -4.57 -10.46
N THR A 28 18.16 -5.26 -9.35
CA THR A 28 19.52 -5.70 -9.03
C THR A 28 19.86 -7.08 -9.55
N GLY A 29 18.85 -7.93 -9.81
CA GLY A 29 19.00 -9.35 -10.10
C GLY A 29 19.47 -10.19 -8.90
N ASN A 30 19.64 -9.59 -7.72
CA ASN A 30 20.14 -10.27 -6.55
C ASN A 30 18.98 -10.76 -5.67
N ALA A 31 18.88 -12.08 -5.49
CA ALA A 31 17.84 -12.70 -4.68
C ALA A 31 17.88 -12.28 -3.19
N SER A 32 18.98 -11.69 -2.68
CA SER A 32 18.96 -11.11 -1.33
C SER A 32 18.04 -9.88 -1.23
N ASP A 33 17.79 -9.21 -2.35
CA ASP A 33 17.02 -7.97 -2.40
C ASP A 33 15.51 -8.19 -2.61
N ARG A 34 15.08 -9.46 -2.69
CA ARG A 34 13.68 -9.83 -2.87
C ARG A 34 12.78 -9.24 -1.81
N TYR A 35 11.67 -8.66 -2.25
CA TYR A 35 10.65 -7.98 -1.45
C TYR A 35 11.14 -6.75 -0.68
N LEU A 36 12.35 -6.26 -0.97
CA LEU A 36 12.77 -4.95 -0.49
C LEU A 36 12.12 -3.87 -1.34
N PHE A 37 11.48 -2.92 -0.66
CA PHE A 37 10.91 -1.73 -1.26
C PHE A 37 11.48 -0.52 -0.55
N ARG A 38 11.59 0.60 -1.29
CA ARG A 38 11.98 1.87 -0.68
C ARG A 38 10.94 2.28 0.36
N THR A 39 11.38 2.67 1.55
CA THR A 39 10.50 3.22 2.58
C THR A 39 9.83 4.50 2.09
N SER A 40 8.50 4.48 2.02
CA SER A 40 7.71 5.64 1.59
C SER A 40 7.65 6.72 2.67
N PRO A 41 7.70 8.02 2.31
CA PRO A 41 7.47 9.10 3.26
C PRO A 41 6.01 9.08 3.76
N LEU A 42 5.79 9.48 5.02
CA LEU A 42 4.46 9.50 5.65
C LEU A 42 3.76 10.88 5.62
N ARG A 43 4.43 11.94 5.12
CA ARG A 43 3.79 13.25 4.97
C ARG A 43 2.63 13.14 3.97
N ASN A 44 1.46 13.66 4.35
CA ASN A 44 0.20 13.57 3.59
C ASN A 44 -0.31 12.15 3.33
N VAL A 45 0.17 11.14 4.07
CA VAL A 45 -0.23 9.74 3.86
C VAL A 45 -1.74 9.52 4.01
N SER A 46 -2.41 10.33 4.84
CA SER A 46 -3.87 10.29 5.01
C SER A 46 -4.69 10.71 3.79
N LEU A 47 -4.07 11.33 2.78
CA LEU A 47 -4.72 11.67 1.52
C LEU A 47 -4.65 10.53 0.50
N GLN A 48 -3.90 9.46 0.79
CA GLN A 48 -3.81 8.30 -0.10
C GLN A 48 -5.07 7.44 0.00
N PRO A 49 -5.60 6.93 -1.14
CA PRO A 49 -6.77 6.05 -1.13
C PRO A 49 -6.42 4.61 -0.69
N ALA A 50 -5.15 4.21 -0.83
CA ALA A 50 -4.65 2.89 -0.48
C ALA A 50 -3.17 2.95 -0.06
N PHE A 51 -2.72 1.92 0.66
CA PHE A 51 -1.41 1.87 1.31
C PHE A 51 -0.56 0.69 0.84
N PHE A 52 0.76 0.80 1.09
CA PHE A 52 1.83 -0.09 0.61
C PHE A 52 2.06 -0.03 -0.91
N HIS A 53 3.10 -0.73 -1.39
CA HIS A 53 3.54 -0.68 -2.80
C HIS A 53 2.46 -1.14 -3.79
N ASN A 54 1.54 -2.00 -3.34
CA ASN A 54 0.50 -2.61 -4.16
C ASN A 54 -0.92 -2.17 -3.79
N GLY A 55 -1.09 -1.20 -2.89
CA GLY A 55 -2.41 -0.72 -2.49
C GLY A 55 -3.28 -1.75 -1.75
N ALA A 56 -2.70 -2.81 -1.16
CA ALA A 56 -3.47 -3.91 -0.57
C ALA A 56 -4.40 -3.49 0.60
N PHE A 57 -4.21 -2.31 1.19
CA PHE A 57 -5.02 -1.82 2.29
C PHE A 57 -5.66 -0.48 1.91
N THR A 58 -6.96 -0.33 2.11
CA THR A 58 -7.71 0.91 1.81
C THR A 58 -7.98 1.77 3.04
N ARG A 59 -7.58 1.28 4.23
CA ARG A 59 -7.75 1.96 5.51
C ARG A 59 -6.41 2.16 6.19
N LEU A 60 -6.21 3.37 6.71
CA LEU A 60 -4.96 3.75 7.39
C LEU A 60 -4.74 2.91 8.65
N GLU A 61 -5.80 2.65 9.41
CA GLU A 61 -5.76 1.84 10.63
C GLU A 61 -5.27 0.42 10.33
N ASP A 62 -5.76 -0.19 9.24
CA ASP A 62 -5.35 -1.55 8.86
C ASP A 62 -3.89 -1.59 8.39
N ALA A 63 -3.45 -0.54 7.69
CA ALA A 63 -2.05 -0.41 7.28
C ALA A 63 -1.11 -0.23 8.49
N ILE A 64 -1.49 0.56 9.50
CA ILE A 64 -0.73 0.71 10.75
C ILE A 64 -0.75 -0.62 11.52
N ASN A 65 -1.92 -1.23 11.69
CA ASN A 65 -2.06 -2.52 12.37
C ASN A 65 -1.28 -3.65 11.69
N HIS A 66 -1.11 -3.61 10.36
CA HIS A 66 -0.24 -4.56 9.65
C HIS A 66 1.20 -4.50 10.15
N HIS A 67 1.74 -3.32 10.47
CA HIS A 67 3.10 -3.22 11.03
C HIS A 67 3.20 -3.77 12.46
N LEU A 68 2.11 -3.70 13.23
CA LEU A 68 2.06 -4.19 14.62
C LEU A 68 1.72 -5.69 14.73
N ASN A 69 1.27 -6.32 13.66
CA ASN A 69 0.90 -7.73 13.65
C ASN A 69 1.06 -8.37 12.26
N ALA A 70 2.22 -8.19 11.64
CA ALA A 70 2.45 -8.51 10.22
C ALA A 70 2.15 -9.98 9.88
N VAL A 71 2.56 -10.92 10.73
CA VAL A 71 2.37 -12.36 10.48
C VAL A 71 0.88 -12.72 10.46
N ALA A 72 0.12 -12.35 11.48
CA ALA A 72 -1.30 -12.71 11.55
C ALA A 72 -2.13 -11.90 10.55
N SER A 73 -1.83 -10.62 10.39
CA SER A 73 -2.45 -9.73 9.39
C SER A 73 -2.29 -10.30 7.99
N ALA A 74 -1.06 -10.70 7.61
CA ALA A 74 -0.77 -11.25 6.30
C ALA A 74 -1.46 -12.59 6.03
N ARG A 75 -1.46 -13.51 7.01
CA ARG A 75 -2.10 -14.83 6.89
C ARG A 75 -3.62 -14.76 6.82
N ARG A 76 -4.23 -13.75 7.46
CA ARG A 76 -5.69 -13.56 7.50
C ARG A 76 -6.18 -12.58 6.43
N TYR A 77 -5.29 -12.02 5.62
CA TYR A 77 -5.64 -11.01 4.66
C TYR A 77 -6.67 -11.51 3.63
N SER A 78 -7.56 -10.63 3.19
CA SER A 78 -8.55 -10.89 2.16
C SER A 78 -8.79 -9.59 1.37
N PRO A 79 -8.56 -9.59 0.05
CA PRO A 79 -8.80 -8.41 -0.82
C PRO A 79 -10.20 -7.81 -0.62
N ALA A 80 -11.23 -8.66 -0.62
CA ALA A 80 -12.62 -8.24 -0.44
C ALA A 80 -12.85 -7.55 0.92
N ARG A 81 -12.34 -8.12 2.02
CA ARG A 81 -12.47 -7.52 3.35
C ARG A 81 -11.64 -6.25 3.52
N ALA A 82 -10.55 -6.13 2.76
CA ALA A 82 -9.74 -4.92 2.68
C ALA A 82 -10.39 -3.84 1.81
N GLY A 83 -11.58 -4.10 1.23
CA GLY A 83 -12.33 -3.12 0.45
C GLY A 83 -11.79 -2.85 -0.94
N LEU A 84 -11.00 -3.79 -1.50
CA LEU A 84 -10.53 -3.66 -2.88
C LEU A 84 -11.68 -3.90 -3.87
N ASP A 85 -11.69 -3.13 -4.96
CA ASP A 85 -12.60 -3.35 -6.09
C ASP A 85 -12.41 -4.74 -6.70
N GLN A 86 -13.46 -5.30 -7.29
CA GLN A 86 -13.47 -6.70 -7.74
C GLN A 86 -12.34 -7.02 -8.73
N ASP A 87 -11.99 -6.09 -9.60
CA ASP A 87 -10.89 -6.22 -10.57
C ASP A 87 -9.50 -6.21 -9.91
N LEU A 88 -9.39 -5.74 -8.67
CA LEU A 88 -8.17 -5.76 -7.86
C LEU A 88 -8.06 -6.99 -6.94
N GLN A 89 -9.03 -7.90 -6.95
CA GLN A 89 -9.07 -9.10 -6.10
C GLN A 89 -8.50 -10.36 -6.78
N GLY A 90 -7.46 -10.22 -7.60
CA GLY A 90 -6.84 -11.36 -8.28
C GLY A 90 -6.16 -12.33 -7.32
N ARG A 91 -5.70 -13.47 -7.89
CA ARG A 91 -5.13 -14.58 -7.12
C ARG A 91 -3.94 -14.10 -6.26
N PRO A 92 -4.02 -14.21 -4.92
CA PRO A 92 -2.91 -13.81 -4.06
C PRO A 92 -1.66 -14.67 -4.28
N GLY A 93 -0.50 -14.03 -4.16
CA GLY A 93 0.81 -14.68 -4.13
C GLY A 93 1.06 -15.47 -2.84
N PRO A 94 2.04 -16.38 -2.84
CA PRO A 94 2.42 -17.11 -1.64
C PRO A 94 2.93 -16.14 -0.57
N ILE A 95 2.35 -16.20 0.63
CA ILE A 95 2.74 -15.26 1.70
C ILE A 95 3.99 -15.69 2.46
N GLN A 96 4.29 -17.00 2.50
CA GLN A 96 5.38 -17.53 3.32
C GLN A 96 6.78 -17.03 2.90
N PRO A 97 7.12 -16.91 1.60
CA PRO A 97 8.39 -16.31 1.17
C PRO A 97 8.59 -14.87 1.67
N VAL A 98 7.52 -14.08 1.69
CA VAL A 98 7.54 -12.71 2.23
C VAL A 98 7.76 -12.74 3.75
N LEU A 99 7.05 -13.61 4.47
CA LEU A 99 7.17 -13.72 5.93
C LEU A 99 8.56 -14.19 6.39
N ASN A 100 9.27 -14.98 5.58
CA ASN A 100 10.63 -15.43 5.88
C ASN A 100 11.66 -14.29 5.82
N ARG A 101 11.29 -13.13 5.28
CA ARG A 101 12.16 -11.95 5.07
C ARG A 101 11.70 -10.73 5.86
N LEU A 102 10.90 -10.93 6.90
CA LEU A 102 10.48 -9.82 7.77
C LEU A 102 11.70 -9.18 8.42
N ASP A 103 11.69 -7.85 8.42
CA ASP A 103 12.62 -7.07 9.24
C ASP A 103 12.40 -7.41 10.73
N PRO A 104 13.47 -7.56 11.54
CA PRO A 104 13.35 -7.86 12.97
C PRO A 104 12.43 -6.91 13.75
N LEU A 105 12.38 -5.63 13.38
CA LEU A 105 11.51 -4.62 14.03
C LEU A 105 10.02 -4.90 13.81
N ILE A 106 9.68 -5.57 12.70
CA ILE A 106 8.30 -5.94 12.36
C ILE A 106 7.98 -7.38 12.79
N ALA A 107 9.00 -8.23 12.93
CA ALA A 107 8.84 -9.57 13.49
C ALA A 107 8.52 -9.55 14.99
N ALA A 108 9.03 -8.55 15.72
CA ALA A 108 8.77 -8.33 17.14
C ALA A 108 8.36 -6.86 17.41
N PRO A 109 7.17 -6.44 16.98
CA PRO A 109 6.71 -5.07 17.13
C PRO A 109 6.37 -4.75 18.60
N PRO A 110 6.37 -3.46 18.98
CA PRO A 110 5.91 -3.04 20.30
C PRO A 110 4.43 -3.37 20.49
N VAL A 111 4.06 -3.77 21.71
CA VAL A 111 2.65 -3.92 22.10
C VAL A 111 2.11 -2.55 22.48
N LEU A 112 1.11 -2.07 21.75
CA LEU A 112 0.43 -0.81 22.04
C LEU A 112 -0.86 -1.06 22.81
N THR A 113 -1.20 -0.16 23.72
CA THR A 113 -2.56 -0.05 24.25
C THR A 113 -3.50 0.50 23.18
N GLU A 114 -4.82 0.37 23.38
CA GLU A 114 -5.81 0.97 22.49
C GLU A 114 -5.65 2.49 22.35
N VAL A 115 -5.35 3.17 23.47
CA VAL A 115 -5.06 4.62 23.47
C VAL A 115 -3.82 4.93 22.64
N GLN A 116 -2.71 4.20 22.84
CA GLN A 116 -1.49 4.42 22.08
C GLN A 116 -1.67 4.15 20.57
N PHE A 117 -2.46 3.13 20.22
CA PHE A 117 -2.80 2.88 18.82
C PHE A 117 -3.63 4.02 18.24
N SER A 118 -4.64 4.51 18.97
CA SER A 118 -5.43 5.67 18.56
C SER A 118 -4.58 6.92 18.37
N ASP A 119 -3.67 7.20 19.31
CA ASP A 119 -2.76 8.36 19.22
C ASP A 119 -1.81 8.25 18.02
N LEU A 120 -1.31 7.05 17.73
CA LEU A 120 -0.48 6.80 16.55
C LEU A 120 -1.28 7.03 15.26
N VAL A 121 -2.50 6.51 15.18
CA VAL A 121 -3.40 6.74 14.03
C VAL A 121 -3.65 8.25 13.86
N GLU A 122 -3.97 8.97 14.94
CA GLU A 122 -4.24 10.41 14.90
C GLU A 122 -3.01 11.21 14.44
N PHE A 123 -1.84 10.90 14.98
CA PHE A 123 -0.59 11.55 14.57
C PHE A 123 -0.29 11.32 13.08
N VAL A 124 -0.38 10.07 12.62
CA VAL A 124 -0.12 9.72 11.21
C VAL A 124 -1.16 10.35 10.30
N ARG A 125 -2.43 10.39 10.73
CA ARG A 125 -3.54 10.91 9.93
C ARG A 125 -3.50 12.43 9.80
N ASN A 126 -3.35 13.13 10.93
CA ASN A 126 -3.55 14.57 11.02
C ASN A 126 -2.26 15.33 11.35
N GLY A 127 -1.40 14.77 12.20
CA GLY A 127 -0.12 15.39 12.57
C GLY A 127 0.87 15.51 11.40
N LEU A 128 0.79 14.62 10.41
CA LEU A 128 1.64 14.61 9.22
C LEU A 128 0.98 15.20 7.97
N LEU A 129 -0.25 15.72 8.08
CA LEU A 129 -1.00 16.30 6.98
C LEU A 129 -0.64 17.79 6.81
N ASP A 130 -0.24 18.19 5.61
CA ASP A 130 -0.29 19.60 5.20
C ASP A 130 -1.72 19.93 4.75
N PRO A 131 -2.47 20.80 5.45
CA PRO A 131 -3.83 21.15 5.06
C PRO A 131 -3.93 21.70 3.64
N ARG A 132 -2.86 22.35 3.12
CA ARG A 132 -2.84 22.90 1.75
C ARG A 132 -2.76 21.81 0.69
N ALA A 133 -2.33 20.60 1.04
CA ALA A 133 -2.27 19.47 0.12
C ALA A 133 -3.64 18.81 -0.11
N ARG A 134 -4.68 19.22 0.64
CA ARG A 134 -6.02 18.64 0.51
C ARG A 134 -6.62 18.91 -0.90
N PRO A 135 -7.40 17.97 -1.46
CA PRO A 135 -7.95 18.11 -2.81
C PRO A 135 -8.74 19.41 -3.04
N GLU A 136 -9.48 19.90 -2.05
CA GLU A 136 -10.22 21.17 -2.14
C GLU A 136 -9.32 22.38 -2.46
N ASN A 137 -8.07 22.36 -2.02
CA ASN A 137 -7.11 23.43 -2.28
C ASN A 137 -6.42 23.27 -3.65
N LEU A 138 -6.20 22.01 -4.08
CA LEU A 138 -5.43 21.71 -5.30
C LEU A 138 -6.30 21.57 -6.56
N ARG A 139 -7.60 21.27 -6.43
CA ARG A 139 -8.53 21.13 -7.57
C ARG A 139 -8.65 22.40 -8.40
N SER A 140 -8.39 23.57 -7.79
CA SER A 140 -8.33 24.86 -8.49
C SER A 140 -7.21 24.92 -9.55
N LEU A 141 -6.19 24.07 -9.44
CA LEU A 141 -5.06 23.99 -10.36
C LEU A 141 -5.33 23.08 -11.57
N ILE A 142 -6.44 22.34 -11.58
CA ILE A 142 -6.82 21.53 -12.74
C ILE A 142 -7.18 22.50 -13.88
N PRO A 143 -6.50 22.42 -15.04
CA PRO A 143 -6.78 23.33 -16.15
C PRO A 143 -8.22 23.15 -16.65
N LYS A 144 -8.80 24.15 -17.33
CA LYS A 144 -10.13 23.99 -17.95
C LYS A 144 -10.07 23.24 -19.29
N HIS A 145 -8.94 23.35 -19.98
CA HIS A 145 -8.68 22.71 -21.27
C HIS A 145 -7.20 22.31 -21.33
N VAL A 146 -6.89 21.24 -22.07
CA VAL A 146 -5.51 20.87 -22.38
C VAL A 146 -5.11 21.39 -23.78
N PRO A 147 -3.82 21.69 -24.03
CA PRO A 147 -3.37 22.23 -25.33
C PRO A 147 -3.74 21.38 -26.56
N SER A 148 -3.99 20.08 -26.37
CA SER A 148 -4.41 19.17 -27.45
C SER A 148 -5.88 19.32 -27.86
N GLY A 149 -6.68 20.11 -27.14
CA GLY A 149 -8.13 20.24 -27.36
C GLY A 149 -8.96 19.03 -26.91
N ARG A 150 -8.33 17.99 -26.35
CA ARG A 150 -9.04 16.82 -25.80
C ARG A 150 -9.76 17.18 -24.50
N ALA A 151 -10.82 16.44 -24.18
CA ALA A 151 -11.47 16.53 -22.89
C ALA A 151 -10.51 16.11 -21.77
N ILE A 152 -10.65 16.75 -20.61
CA ILE A 152 -9.91 16.36 -19.41
C ILE A 152 -10.47 15.03 -18.92
N GLN A 153 -9.57 14.11 -18.57
CA GLN A 153 -9.97 12.83 -18.00
C GLN A 153 -10.56 13.05 -16.61
N ASN A 154 -11.78 12.54 -16.42
CA ASN A 154 -12.39 12.44 -15.09
C ASN A 154 -11.97 11.11 -14.48
N PHE A 155 -11.04 11.16 -13.55
CA PHE A 155 -10.70 10.01 -12.71
C PHE A 155 -11.68 10.00 -11.54
N GLN A 156 -12.43 8.90 -11.42
CA GLN A 156 -13.32 8.65 -10.28
C GLN A 156 -12.52 8.15 -9.09
#